data_AF-A0A3M6ZFQ7-F1
#
_entry.id   AF-A0A3M6ZFQ7-F1
#
_cell.length_a   1.000
_cell.length_b   1.000
_cell.length_c   1.000
_cell.angle_alpha   90.00
_cell.angle_beta   90.00
_cell.angle_gamma   90.00
#
_symmetry.space_group_name_H-M   'P 1'
#
loop_
_entity.id
_entity.type
_entity.pdbx_description
1 polymer ?
#
loop_
_entity_poly.entity_id
_entity_poly.type
_entity_poly.pdbx_seq_one_letter_code
_entity_poly.pdbx_strand_id
1 'polypeptide(L)'
;MAFLYALVIIASLILSVFSATPTAAQISVRANKSPEKLHCFNACYGVNRTIVKQTIHNFCTSYDGVYLSKDGSPGTFRRIFADQEYTPKPNTAEKGKIHMEMLAQDDELCGTHIVPYSVCSDNFWVTINQCNCCKEDGKQGGIWHTPCLLFIYSPGWNGCIGS
;
A
#
# COMPACT_ATOMS: atom_id res chain seq x y z
N MET A 1 -26.86 25.01 -47.99
CA MET A 1 -25.98 23.90 -47.56
C MET A 1 -25.22 24.25 -46.27
N ALA A 2 -25.91 24.76 -45.23
CA ALA A 2 -25.27 25.17 -43.97
C ALA A 2 -25.99 24.65 -42.71
N PHE A 3 -27.15 24.00 -42.86
CA PHE A 3 -28.00 23.59 -41.75
C PHE A 3 -27.81 22.12 -41.30
N LEU A 4 -27.01 21.32 -42.03
CA LEU A 4 -26.78 19.91 -41.71
C LEU A 4 -25.53 19.67 -40.83
N TYR A 5 -24.65 20.65 -40.70
CA TYR A 5 -23.41 20.50 -39.91
C TYR A 5 -23.57 20.83 -38.42
N ALA A 6 -24.63 21.53 -38.02
CA ALA A 6 -24.85 21.91 -36.62
C ALA A 6 -25.37 20.74 -35.75
N LEU A 7 -26.02 19.74 -36.35
CA LEU A 7 -26.61 18.61 -35.61
C LEU A 7 -25.59 17.51 -35.24
N VAL A 8 -24.44 17.45 -35.91
CA VAL A 8 -23.41 16.43 -35.63
C VAL A 8 -22.53 16.79 -34.42
N ILE A 9 -22.42 18.08 -34.09
CA ILE A 9 -21.55 18.52 -32.99
C ILE A 9 -22.21 18.31 -31.61
N ILE A 10 -23.54 18.35 -31.53
CA ILE A 10 -24.25 18.18 -30.25
C ILE A 10 -24.31 16.70 -29.82
N ALA A 11 -24.33 15.76 -30.77
CA ALA A 11 -24.34 14.32 -30.46
C ALA A 11 -22.99 13.78 -29.98
N SER A 12 -21.89 14.54 -30.16
CA SER A 12 -20.54 14.08 -29.86
C SER A 12 -20.08 14.41 -28.42
N LEU A 13 -20.86 15.21 -27.67
CA LEU A 13 -20.45 15.73 -26.35
C LEU A 13 -20.94 14.90 -25.15
N ILE A 14 -21.61 13.77 -25.38
CA ILE A 14 -22.24 12.98 -24.30
C ILE A 14 -21.42 11.73 -23.91
N LEU A 15 -20.30 11.44 -24.58
CA LEU A 15 -19.66 10.11 -24.51
C LEU A 15 -18.28 10.02 -23.84
N SER A 16 -17.84 11.00 -23.06
CA SER A 16 -16.52 10.87 -22.40
C SER A 16 -16.41 11.43 -20.99
N VAL A 17 -17.46 11.31 -20.18
CA VAL A 17 -17.28 11.34 -18.72
C VAL A 17 -17.35 9.90 -18.24
N PHE A 18 -16.27 9.14 -18.49
CA PHE A 18 -16.00 7.95 -17.71
C PHE A 18 -15.66 8.42 -16.29
N SER A 19 -16.69 8.66 -15.49
CA SER A 19 -16.57 8.70 -14.05
C SER A 19 -16.13 7.30 -13.63
N ALA A 20 -14.82 7.06 -13.59
CA ALA A 20 -14.25 5.90 -12.93
C ALA A 20 -14.65 6.03 -11.46
N THR A 21 -15.79 5.44 -11.09
CA THR A 21 -16.19 5.35 -9.69
C THR A 21 -15.09 4.58 -8.98
N PRO A 22 -14.41 5.19 -8.00
CA PRO A 22 -13.34 4.53 -7.28
C PRO A 22 -13.92 3.29 -6.59
N THR A 23 -13.45 2.12 -7.00
CA THR A 23 -13.87 0.86 -6.40
C THR A 23 -13.17 0.72 -5.06
N ALA A 24 -13.94 0.68 -3.97
CA ALA A 24 -13.39 0.35 -2.66
C ALA A 24 -12.72 -1.02 -2.75
N ALA A 25 -11.44 -1.11 -2.36
CA ALA A 25 -10.71 -2.37 -2.35
C ALA A 25 -11.35 -3.32 -1.32
N GLN A 26 -12.17 -4.26 -1.78
CA GLN A 26 -12.64 -5.36 -0.94
C GLN A 26 -11.62 -6.50 -0.99
N ILE A 27 -10.85 -6.65 0.08
CA ILE A 27 -9.89 -7.75 0.22
C ILE A 27 -10.26 -8.52 1.49
N SER A 28 -10.95 -9.64 1.30
CA SER A 28 -11.36 -10.54 2.38
C SER A 28 -10.15 -11.36 2.86
N VAL A 29 -9.64 -11.01 4.04
CA VAL A 29 -8.52 -11.73 4.70
C VAL A 29 -9.06 -12.92 5.48
N ARG A 30 -9.17 -14.09 4.84
CA ARG A 30 -9.32 -15.37 5.55
C ARG A 30 -8.77 -16.54 4.76
N ALA A 31 -7.45 -16.73 4.79
CA ALA A 31 -6.83 -18.00 4.39
C ALA A 31 -5.52 -18.25 5.17
N ASN A 32 -5.47 -19.36 5.91
CA ASN A 32 -4.35 -19.85 6.73
C ASN A 32 -3.23 -20.54 5.92
N LYS A 33 -2.96 -20.08 4.69
CA LYS A 33 -1.75 -20.43 3.94
C LYS A 33 -1.00 -19.14 3.70
N SER A 34 0.34 -19.14 3.78
CA SER A 34 1.14 -18.04 3.26
C SER A 34 0.62 -17.74 1.87
N PRO A 35 -0.09 -16.61 1.67
CA PRO A 35 -0.68 -16.33 0.38
C PRO A 35 0.47 -16.23 -0.62
N GLU A 36 0.34 -16.83 -1.82
CA GLU A 36 1.38 -16.83 -2.87
C GLU A 36 1.91 -15.43 -3.22
N LYS A 37 1.21 -14.40 -2.74
CA LYS A 37 1.44 -12.99 -2.93
C LYS A 37 2.21 -12.31 -1.79
N LEU A 38 2.57 -13.03 -0.72
CA LEU A 38 3.40 -12.51 0.38
C LEU A 38 4.85 -12.95 0.22
N HIS A 39 5.76 -11.98 0.16
CA HIS A 39 7.20 -12.21 0.18
C HIS A 39 7.80 -11.67 1.48
N CYS A 40 8.25 -12.56 2.37
CA CYS A 40 8.95 -12.17 3.59
C CYS A 40 10.43 -11.92 3.30
N PHE A 41 11.00 -10.87 3.89
CA PHE A 41 12.44 -10.61 3.79
C PHE A 41 13.25 -11.63 4.61
N ASN A 42 14.54 -11.77 4.29
CA ASN A 42 15.42 -12.75 4.94
C ASN A 42 16.24 -12.19 6.11
N ALA A 43 15.80 -11.07 6.70
CA ALA A 43 16.41 -10.46 7.88
C ALA A 43 15.40 -10.46 9.03
N CYS A 44 15.85 -10.52 10.29
CA CYS A 44 14.99 -10.52 11.47
C CYS A 44 15.35 -9.33 12.36
N TYR A 45 14.38 -8.46 12.63
CA TYR A 45 14.55 -7.26 13.43
C TYR A 45 13.69 -7.34 14.68
N GLY A 46 14.25 -6.96 15.84
CA GLY A 46 13.58 -7.05 17.15
C GLY A 46 12.53 -5.97 17.42
N VAL A 47 11.79 -5.53 16.39
CA VAL A 47 10.88 -4.40 16.55
C VAL A 47 9.70 -4.76 17.43
N ASN A 48 9.58 -4.07 18.57
CA ASN A 48 8.49 -4.28 19.51
C ASN A 48 7.11 -4.10 18.84
N ARG A 49 6.17 -5.00 19.12
CA ARG A 49 4.83 -4.99 18.51
C ARG A 49 4.06 -3.67 18.74
N THR A 50 4.28 -2.97 19.86
CA THR A 50 3.67 -1.67 20.14
C THR A 50 4.18 -0.60 19.18
N ILE A 51 5.49 -0.59 18.90
CA ILE A 51 6.09 0.33 17.92
C ILE A 51 5.47 0.06 16.55
N VAL A 52 5.41 -1.21 16.13
CA VAL A 52 4.77 -1.59 14.86
C VAL A 52 3.32 -1.12 14.79
N LYS A 53 2.53 -1.34 15.85
CA LYS A 53 1.13 -0.92 15.90
C LYS A 53 0.99 0.60 15.77
N GLN A 54 1.83 1.36 16.47
CA GLN A 54 1.82 2.82 16.40
C GLN A 54 2.26 3.31 15.02
N THR A 55 3.28 2.69 14.41
CA THR A 55 3.73 3.04 13.06
C THR A 55 2.63 2.81 12.02
N ILE A 56 1.97 1.64 12.04
CA ILE A 56 0.84 1.36 11.14
C ILE A 56 -0.27 2.39 11.34
N HIS A 57 -0.63 2.68 12.60
CA HIS A 57 -1.68 3.64 12.91
C HIS A 57 -1.35 5.04 12.38
N ASN A 58 -0.14 5.54 12.63
CA ASN A 58 0.30 6.85 12.17
C ASN A 58 0.31 6.93 10.64
N PHE A 59 0.86 5.91 9.98
CA PHE A 59 0.91 5.82 8.52
C PHE A 59 -0.49 5.81 7.90
N CYS A 60 -1.33 4.87 8.33
CA CYS A 60 -2.68 4.70 7.76
C CYS A 60 -3.62 5.86 8.08
N THR A 61 -3.43 6.56 9.20
CA THR A 61 -4.20 7.78 9.51
C THR A 61 -3.78 8.95 8.62
N SER A 62 -2.46 9.08 8.34
CA SER A 62 -1.94 10.18 7.51
C SER A 62 -2.39 10.08 6.04
N TYR A 63 -2.75 8.87 5.61
CA TYR A 63 -3.19 8.57 4.24
C TYR A 63 -4.62 8.03 4.17
N ASP A 64 -5.46 8.28 5.18
CA ASP A 64 -6.84 7.81 5.15
C ASP A 64 -7.63 8.50 4.02
N GLY A 65 -8.23 7.69 3.16
CA GLY A 65 -9.05 8.14 2.04
C GLY A 65 -8.25 8.63 0.83
N VAL A 66 -6.93 8.44 0.78
CA VAL A 66 -6.15 8.83 -0.40
C VAL A 66 -6.44 7.94 -1.60
N TYR A 67 -6.29 8.53 -2.78
CA TYR A 67 -6.48 7.85 -4.05
C TYR A 67 -5.13 7.36 -4.58
N LEU A 68 -5.01 6.05 -4.82
CA LEU A 68 -3.86 5.45 -5.49
C LEU A 68 -4.21 5.05 -6.92
N SER A 69 -3.34 5.35 -7.88
CA SER A 69 -3.52 5.02 -9.31
C SER A 69 -2.17 4.75 -9.96
N LYS A 70 -2.07 3.77 -10.86
CA LYS A 70 -0.82 3.41 -11.53
C LYS A 70 -0.20 4.59 -12.28
N ASP A 71 -1.06 5.43 -12.87
CA ASP A 71 -0.66 6.55 -13.73
C ASP A 71 -0.37 7.83 -12.94
N GLY A 72 -0.71 7.88 -11.64
CA GLY A 72 -0.54 9.09 -10.82
C GLY A 72 -1.28 10.30 -11.39
N SER A 73 -2.48 10.09 -11.95
CA SER A 73 -3.35 11.14 -12.48
C SER A 73 -3.59 12.28 -11.46
N PRO A 74 -3.95 13.50 -11.90
CA PRO A 74 -4.20 14.62 -11.00
C PRO A 74 -5.13 14.26 -9.83
N GLY A 75 -4.69 14.53 -8.60
CA GLY A 75 -5.43 14.18 -7.38
C GLY A 75 -5.23 12.74 -6.87
N THR A 76 -4.33 11.96 -7.48
CA THR A 76 -3.99 10.59 -7.07
C THR A 76 -2.48 10.44 -6.88
N PHE A 77 -2.07 9.44 -6.10
CA PHE A 77 -0.67 9.08 -5.92
C PHE A 77 -0.37 7.74 -6.59
N ARG A 78 0.79 7.59 -7.23
CA ARG A 78 1.27 6.25 -7.63
C ARG A 78 1.72 5.44 -6.42
N ARG A 79 2.36 6.12 -5.48
CA ARG A 79 2.89 5.54 -4.24
C ARG A 79 2.79 6.54 -3.10
N ILE A 80 2.65 6.02 -1.89
CA ILE A 80 2.75 6.74 -0.62
C ILE A 80 3.73 5.98 0.26
N PHE A 81 4.57 6.70 0.99
CA PHE A 81 5.54 6.08 1.88
C PHE A 81 5.82 6.98 3.07
N ALA A 82 6.20 6.38 4.18
CA ALA A 82 6.72 7.11 5.33
C ALA A 82 7.77 6.27 6.04
N ASP A 83 8.66 7.00 6.68
CA ASP A 83 9.65 6.45 7.58
C ASP A 83 9.29 6.84 9.02
N GLN A 84 9.30 5.86 9.92
CA GLN A 84 9.18 6.10 11.36
C GLN A 84 10.48 5.74 12.04
N GLU A 85 11.09 6.73 12.67
CA GLU A 85 12.23 6.52 13.55
C GLU A 85 11.76 6.18 14.97
N TYR A 86 12.54 5.34 15.66
CA TYR A 86 12.34 4.97 17.06
C TYR A 86 13.69 4.68 17.69
N THR A 87 13.80 4.85 19.00
CA THR A 87 15.02 4.48 19.73
C THR A 87 15.08 2.96 19.89
N PRO A 88 16.08 2.27 19.32
CA PRO A 88 16.29 0.85 19.56
C PRO A 88 16.50 0.54 21.03
N LYS A 89 16.20 -0.69 21.43
CA LYS A 89 16.70 -1.17 22.72
C LYS A 89 18.24 -1.19 22.69
N PRO A 90 18.93 -0.75 23.76
CA PRO A 90 20.38 -0.85 23.83
C PRO A 90 20.83 -2.30 23.68
N ASN A 91 21.99 -2.51 23.05
CA ASN A 91 22.59 -3.82 22.78
C ASN A 91 21.77 -4.73 21.84
N THR A 92 21.01 -4.15 20.91
CA THR A 92 20.31 -4.89 19.85
C THR A 92 20.85 -4.55 18.47
N ALA A 93 20.58 -5.41 17.48
CA ALA A 93 20.89 -5.16 16.07
C ALA A 93 19.83 -4.28 15.36
N GLU A 94 18.87 -3.72 16.11
CA GLU A 94 17.83 -2.85 15.57
C GLU A 94 18.41 -1.52 15.11
N LYS A 95 18.00 -1.07 13.92
CA LYS A 95 18.48 0.19 13.32
C LYS A 95 17.62 1.41 13.65
N GLY A 96 16.52 1.25 14.38
CA GLY A 96 15.70 2.38 14.84
C GLY A 96 14.87 3.06 13.75
N LYS A 97 14.64 2.39 12.62
CA LYS A 97 13.84 2.93 11.51
C LYS A 97 12.91 1.87 10.95
N ILE A 98 11.67 2.24 10.65
CA ILE A 98 10.67 1.42 9.97
C ILE A 98 10.24 2.17 8.72
N HIS A 99 10.37 1.52 7.57
CA HIS A 99 9.83 2.02 6.31
C HIS A 99 8.50 1.34 6.01
N MET A 100 7.51 2.13 5.63
CA MET A 100 6.21 1.66 5.13
C MET A 100 5.92 2.31 3.78
N GLU A 101 5.48 1.51 2.82
CA GLU A 101 5.09 1.98 1.49
C GLU A 101 3.83 1.26 1.01
N MET A 102 2.98 2.00 0.30
CA MET A 102 1.91 1.45 -0.51
C MET A 102 2.03 1.99 -1.93
N LEU A 103 1.83 1.12 -2.91
CA LEU A 103 1.89 1.48 -4.32
C LEU A 103 0.75 0.83 -5.11
N ALA A 104 0.24 1.54 -6.11
CA ALA A 104 -0.63 0.97 -7.12
C ALA A 104 0.18 0.07 -8.05
N GLN A 105 -0.29 -1.16 -8.26
CA GLN A 105 0.36 -2.11 -9.17
C GLN A 105 0.14 -1.68 -10.62
N ASP A 106 1.10 -2.05 -11.46
CA ASP A 106 1.10 -1.75 -12.89
C ASP A 106 0.26 -2.80 -13.65
N ASP A 107 -1.03 -2.81 -13.36
CA ASP A 107 -2.03 -3.67 -14.00
C ASP A 107 -3.13 -2.77 -14.58
N GLU A 108 -3.40 -2.91 -15.88
CA GLU A 108 -4.41 -2.10 -16.58
C GLU A 108 -5.84 -2.33 -16.06
N LEU A 109 -6.08 -3.44 -15.37
CA LEU A 109 -7.37 -3.74 -14.72
C LEU A 109 -7.55 -2.95 -13.41
N CYS A 110 -6.45 -2.44 -12.85
CA CYS A 110 -6.42 -1.74 -11.58
C CYS A 110 -6.52 -0.24 -11.83
N GLY A 111 -7.77 0.26 -11.83
CA GLY A 111 -8.07 1.68 -11.94
C GLY A 111 -7.61 2.48 -10.71
N THR A 112 -8.33 3.56 -10.40
CA THR A 112 -8.04 4.35 -9.19
C THR A 112 -8.69 3.71 -7.95
N HIS A 113 -7.91 3.57 -6.88
CA HIS A 113 -8.32 2.98 -5.61
C HIS A 113 -8.34 4.01 -4.49
N ILE A 114 -9.45 4.12 -3.77
CA ILE A 114 -9.46 4.80 -2.46
C ILE A 114 -8.86 3.82 -1.44
N VAL A 115 -8.00 4.33 -0.58
CA VAL A 115 -7.41 3.58 0.53
C VAL A 115 -7.97 4.07 1.87
N PRO A 116 -9.04 3.45 2.39
CA PRO A 116 -9.47 3.66 3.77
C PRO A 116 -8.43 3.15 4.76
N TYR A 117 -8.45 3.71 5.97
CA TYR A 117 -7.63 3.27 7.09
C TYR A 117 -7.66 1.75 7.31
N SER A 118 -8.85 1.13 7.26
CA SER A 118 -9.00 -0.32 7.46
C SER A 118 -8.26 -1.13 6.39
N VAL A 119 -8.41 -0.75 5.12
CA VAL A 119 -7.68 -1.40 4.01
C VAL A 119 -6.18 -1.25 4.20
N CYS A 120 -5.70 -0.06 4.57
CA CYS A 120 -4.29 0.15 4.87
C CYS A 120 -3.81 -0.74 6.02
N SER A 121 -4.45 -0.64 7.19
CA SER A 121 -4.05 -1.33 8.41
C SER A 121 -4.11 -2.85 8.26
N ASP A 122 -5.22 -3.39 7.75
CA ASP A 122 -5.44 -4.84 7.67
C ASP A 122 -4.43 -5.51 6.74
N ASN A 123 -4.08 -4.86 5.63
CA ASN A 123 -3.10 -5.39 4.68
C ASN A 123 -1.67 -5.33 5.24
N PHE A 124 -1.28 -4.30 6.01
CA PHE A 124 0.01 -4.33 6.70
C PHE A 124 0.08 -5.43 7.76
N TRP A 125 -1.02 -5.67 8.49
CA TRP A 125 -1.05 -6.76 9.48
C TRP A 125 -0.90 -8.15 8.87
N VAL A 126 -1.19 -8.36 7.58
CA VAL A 126 -0.86 -9.61 6.87
C VAL A 126 0.65 -9.88 6.96
N THR A 127 1.48 -8.94 6.52
CA THR A 127 2.94 -9.06 6.57
C THR A 127 3.44 -9.21 8.00
N ILE A 128 2.94 -8.40 8.93
CA ILE A 128 3.38 -8.44 10.34
C ILE A 128 3.10 -9.77 11.03
N ASN A 129 1.95 -10.40 10.74
CA ASN A 129 1.56 -11.62 11.42
C ASN A 129 2.15 -12.87 10.75
N GLN A 130 2.52 -12.80 9.48
CA GLN A 130 3.02 -13.96 8.73
C GLN A 130 4.55 -13.94 8.54
N CYS A 131 5.18 -12.76 8.43
CA CYS A 131 6.64 -12.59 8.34
C CYS A 131 7.26 -12.39 9.73
N ASN A 132 7.07 -13.37 10.60
CA ASN A 132 7.62 -13.42 11.96
C ASN A 132 8.91 -14.26 12.00
N CYS A 133 9.82 -13.89 12.89
CA CYS A 133 11.01 -14.70 13.20
C CYS A 133 10.97 -15.24 14.64
N CYS A 134 12.09 -15.80 15.11
CA CYS A 134 12.22 -16.71 16.26
C CYS A 134 11.70 -16.20 17.64
N LYS A 135 11.15 -14.98 17.72
CA LYS A 135 10.58 -14.37 18.94
C LYS A 135 9.32 -13.58 18.60
N GLU A 136 8.44 -13.38 19.57
CA GLU A 136 7.20 -12.58 19.43
C GLU A 136 7.44 -11.16 18.90
N ASP A 137 8.55 -10.53 19.33
CA ASP A 137 9.01 -9.21 18.87
C ASP A 137 9.84 -9.26 17.58
N GLY A 138 10.14 -10.44 17.06
CA GLY A 138 10.90 -10.60 15.82
C GLY A 138 10.02 -10.36 14.60
N LYS A 139 10.37 -9.37 13.77
CA LYS A 139 9.69 -9.05 12.51
C LYS A 139 10.70 -9.03 11.37
N GLN A 140 10.39 -9.75 10.30
CA GLN A 140 11.29 -9.79 9.15
C GLN A 140 11.08 -8.63 8.19
N GLY A 141 9.86 -8.11 8.14
CA GLY A 141 9.45 -7.30 7.01
C GLY A 141 9.00 -8.15 5.83
N GLY A 142 8.43 -7.50 4.83
CA GLY A 142 8.02 -8.15 3.61
C GLY A 142 7.20 -7.27 2.70
N ILE A 143 6.86 -7.85 1.57
CA ILE A 143 6.06 -7.28 0.50
C ILE A 143 4.78 -8.10 0.39
N TRP A 144 3.64 -7.46 0.56
CA TRP A 144 2.33 -8.06 0.39
C TRP A 144 1.67 -7.54 -0.88
N HIS A 145 1.45 -8.44 -1.84
CA HIS A 145 0.76 -8.14 -3.07
C HIS A 145 -0.74 -8.43 -2.92
N THR A 146 -1.56 -7.45 -3.25
CA THR A 146 -2.97 -7.65 -3.57
C THR A 146 -3.13 -7.67 -5.08
N PRO A 147 -4.34 -7.77 -5.68
CA PRO A 147 -4.47 -7.63 -7.13
C PRO A 147 -3.99 -6.26 -7.63
N CYS A 148 -4.28 -5.18 -6.90
CA CYS A 148 -4.09 -3.81 -7.41
C CYS A 148 -3.20 -2.91 -6.56
N LEU A 149 -2.92 -3.31 -5.32
CA LEU A 149 -2.06 -2.58 -4.41
C LEU A 149 -0.94 -3.49 -3.92
N LEU A 150 0.21 -2.91 -3.64
CA LEU A 150 1.35 -3.58 -3.03
C LEU A 150 1.73 -2.82 -1.76
N PHE A 151 1.98 -3.57 -0.69
CA PHE A 151 2.28 -3.06 0.65
C PHE A 151 3.67 -3.52 1.06
N ILE A 152 4.56 -2.58 1.38
CA ILE A 152 5.92 -2.87 1.82
C ILE A 152 6.06 -2.44 3.27
N TYR A 153 6.47 -3.38 4.12
CA TYR A 153 6.87 -3.09 5.49
C TYR A 153 8.32 -3.55 5.67
N SER A 154 9.22 -2.61 5.94
CA SER A 154 10.65 -2.91 6.15
C SER A 154 11.14 -2.33 7.48
N PRO A 155 11.25 -3.15 8.53
CA PRO A 155 11.99 -2.78 9.72
C PRO A 155 13.49 -2.77 9.38
N GLY A 156 14.21 -1.73 9.81
CA GLY A 156 15.65 -1.60 9.57
C GLY A 156 16.06 -1.20 8.15
N TRP A 157 15.20 -0.46 7.44
CA TRP A 157 15.48 0.08 6.11
C TRP A 157 16.78 0.89 6.06
N ASN A 158 17.62 0.60 5.07
CA ASN A 158 18.88 1.32 4.80
C ASN A 158 18.86 2.09 3.48
N GLY A 159 17.73 2.22 2.79
CA GLY A 159 17.60 3.00 1.56
C GLY A 159 17.73 2.23 0.25
N CYS A 160 18.01 0.92 0.26
CA CYS A 160 18.21 0.15 -0.97
C CYS A 160 17.07 -0.87 -1.22
N ILE A 161 16.25 -0.63 -2.25
CA ILE A 161 15.48 -1.69 -2.91
C ILE A 161 16.38 -2.22 -4.02
N GLY A 162 16.82 -3.47 -3.91
CA GLY A 162 17.42 -4.24 -5.02
C GLY A 162 18.56 -3.55 -5.78
N SER A 163 19.80 -3.84 -5.39
CA SER A 163 20.91 -3.86 -6.33
C SER A 163 20.71 -4.93 -7.40
#